data_AF-A0A832B5V9-F1
#
_entry.id   AF-A0A832B5V9-F1
#
_cell.length_a   1.000
_cell.length_b   1.000
_cell.length_c   1.000
_cell.angle_alpha   90.00
_cell.angle_beta   90.00
_cell.angle_gamma   90.00
#
_symmetry.space_group_name_H-M   'P 1'
#
loop_
_entity.id
_entity.type
_entity.pdbx_description
1 polymer ?
#
loop_
_entity_poly.entity_id
_entity_poly.type
_entity_poly.pdbx_seq_one_letter_code
_entity_poly.pdbx_strand_id
1 'polypeptide(L)' 'MGYHYRSEHNKRVLKIGTKNEVDAVNKKGGFLNYGLVKNDYLIIEGSVPGSAKRMVRVRHSMDYARAQIKEPKISYISRQ' A
#
# COMPACT_ATOMS: atom_id res chain seq x y z
N MET A 1 -25.06 -1.02 0.36
CA MET A 1 -24.90 0.40 -0.05
C MET A 1 -23.42 0.76 -0.04
N GLY A 2 -22.93 1.59 -0.98
CA GLY A 2 -21.49 1.83 -1.20
C GLY A 2 -21.21 3.13 -1.97
N TYR A 3 -19.97 3.31 -2.44
CA TYR A 3 -19.48 4.53 -3.12
C TYR A 3 -19.43 5.80 -2.24
N HIS A 4 -19.43 5.64 -0.92
CA HIS A 4 -19.29 6.76 0.02
C HIS A 4 -17.84 7.24 0.13
N TYR A 5 -17.66 8.53 0.41
CA TYR A 5 -16.37 9.08 0.79
C TYR A 5 -16.00 8.63 2.21
N ARG A 6 -14.78 8.08 2.35
CA ARG A 6 -14.24 7.59 3.62
C ARG A 6 -12.79 8.03 3.76
N SER A 7 -12.38 8.34 4.99
CA SER A 7 -11.00 8.62 5.35
C SER A 7 -10.59 7.63 6.44
N GLU A 8 -9.55 6.86 6.18
CA GLU A 8 -8.94 5.99 7.19
C GLU A 8 -7.68 6.66 7.74
N HIS A 9 -7.47 6.53 9.04
CA HIS A 9 -6.39 7.21 9.76
C HIS A 9 -5.36 6.21 10.28
N ASN A 10 -4.14 6.69 10.53
CA ASN A 10 -3.08 5.97 11.24
C ASN A 10 -2.69 4.62 10.64
N LYS A 11 -2.67 4.54 9.30
CA LYS A 11 -2.12 3.41 8.56
C LYS A 11 -0.61 3.53 8.43
N ARG A 12 0.12 2.47 8.75
CA ARG A 12 1.59 2.46 8.63
C ARG A 12 2.01 2.14 7.20
N VAL A 13 3.00 2.88 6.71
CA VAL A 13 3.72 2.55 5.48
C VAL A 13 4.79 1.51 5.81
N LEU A 14 4.74 0.37 5.12
CA LEU A 14 5.70 -0.72 5.29
C LEU A 14 6.90 -0.55 4.37
N LYS A 15 6.67 -0.21 3.10
CA LYS A 15 7.73 -0.03 2.11
C LYS A 15 7.30 0.97 1.05
N ILE A 16 8.24 1.84 0.66
CA ILE A 16 8.16 2.64 -0.56
C ILE A 16 9.12 1.98 -1.55
N GLY A 17 8.59 1.51 -2.67
CA GLY A 17 9.37 0.83 -3.69
C GLY A 17 9.43 1.66 -4.97
N THR A 18 10.57 1.58 -5.65
CA THR A 18 10.74 2.17 -6.98
C THR A 18 10.48 1.12 -8.06
N LYS A 19 10.30 1.58 -9.30
CA LYS A 19 10.11 0.72 -10.49
C LYS A 19 11.09 -0.46 -10.59
N ASN A 20 12.32 -0.32 -10.11
CA ASN A 20 13.34 -1.36 -10.21
C ASN A 20 13.11 -2.55 -9.25
N GLU A 21 12.30 -2.37 -8.21
CA GLU A 21 12.05 -3.39 -7.18
C GLU A 21 10.71 -4.13 -7.36
N VAL A 22 10.01 -3.82 -8.43
CA VAL A 22 8.63 -4.26 -8.67
C VAL A 22 8.51 -5.79 -8.82
N ASP A 23 9.55 -6.45 -9.31
CA ASP A 23 9.61 -7.92 -9.43
C ASP A 23 9.59 -8.64 -8.08
N ALA A 24 9.99 -7.96 -6.99
CA ALA A 24 9.93 -8.52 -5.64
C ALA A 24 8.49 -8.59 -5.08
N VAL A 25 7.56 -7.81 -5.66
CA VAL A 25 6.18 -7.65 -5.13
C VAL A 25 5.12 -8.27 -6.04
N ASN A 26 5.36 -8.33 -7.35
CA ASN A 26 4.41 -8.93 -8.29
C ASN A 26 4.22 -10.44 -8.01
N LYS A 27 2.97 -10.87 -7.90
CA LYS A 27 2.59 -12.28 -7.79
C LYS A 27 2.78 -13.01 -9.12
N LYS A 28 2.94 -14.34 -9.06
CA LYS A 28 2.90 -15.21 -10.25
C LYS A 28 1.50 -15.14 -10.89
N GLY A 29 1.35 -14.38 -11.97
CA GLY A 29 0.06 -14.11 -12.63
C GLY A 29 -0.50 -12.70 -12.41
N GLY A 30 0.17 -11.86 -11.61
CA GLY A 30 -0.25 -10.48 -11.32
C GLY A 30 -1.37 -10.36 -10.28
N PHE A 31 -1.79 -9.14 -10.01
CA PHE A 31 -2.86 -8.85 -9.06
C PHE A 31 -4.24 -9.00 -9.73
N LEU A 32 -5.16 -9.68 -9.05
CA LEU A 32 -6.53 -9.86 -9.53
C LEU A 32 -7.19 -8.51 -9.81
N ASN A 33 -7.84 -8.38 -10.97
CA ASN A 33 -8.48 -7.14 -11.42
C ASN A 33 -7.56 -5.92 -11.54
N TYR A 34 -6.25 -6.09 -11.57
CA TYR A 34 -5.28 -5.00 -11.81
C TYR A 34 -4.25 -5.39 -12.86
N GLY A 35 -3.57 -6.53 -12.68
CA GLY A 35 -2.45 -6.98 -13.50
C GLY A 35 -1.12 -6.79 -12.79
N LEU A 36 -0.05 -6.57 -13.57
CA LEU A 36 1.29 -6.34 -13.03
C LEU A 36 1.50 -4.88 -12.66
N VAL A 37 2.06 -4.63 -11.48
CA VAL A 37 2.61 -3.33 -11.12
C VAL A 37 3.84 -3.10 -11.99
N LYS A 38 4.07 -1.85 -12.45
CA LYS A 38 5.19 -1.49 -13.35
C LYS A 38 5.91 -0.19 -12.96
N ASN A 39 5.38 0.52 -11.98
CA ASN A 39 5.85 1.83 -11.56
C ASN A 39 6.12 1.80 -10.05
N ASP A 40 6.54 2.94 -9.52
CA ASP A 40 6.71 3.15 -8.08
C ASP A 40 5.43 2.79 -7.33
N TYR A 41 5.60 2.21 -6.14
CA TYR A 41 4.51 1.62 -5.38
C TYR A 41 4.71 1.83 -3.89
N LEU A 42 3.59 1.72 -3.18
CA LEU A 42 3.51 1.87 -1.74
C LEU A 42 2.88 0.62 -1.15
N ILE A 43 3.52 0.04 -0.12
CA ILE A 43 2.94 -1.02 0.69
C ILE A 43 2.42 -0.40 1.98
N ILE A 44 1.11 -0.47 2.19
CA ILE A 44 0.41 0.04 3.37
C ILE A 44 -0.07 -1.15 4.20
N GLU A 45 0.00 -1.03 5.52
CA GLU A 45 -0.55 -2.02 6.43
C GLU A 45 -2.09 -2.02 6.41
N GLY A 46 -2.69 -3.20 6.27
CA GLY A 46 -4.14 -3.40 6.36
C GLY A 46 -4.91 -3.06 5.08
N SER A 47 -6.18 -2.64 5.25
CA SER A 47 -7.10 -2.32 4.16
C SER A 47 -7.01 -0.86 3.70
N VAL A 48 -7.44 -0.62 2.45
CA VAL A 48 -7.60 0.72 1.85
C VAL A 48 -9.01 0.80 1.23
N PRO A 49 -9.73 1.91 1.41
CA PRO A 49 -11.08 2.05 0.86
C PRO A 49 -11.04 2.21 -0.67
N GLY A 50 -11.84 1.38 -1.36
CA GLY A 50 -11.98 1.43 -2.82
C GLY A 50 -11.76 0.08 -3.49
N SER A 51 -12.07 0.00 -4.78
CA SER A 51 -11.76 -1.15 -5.62
C SER A 51 -10.34 -1.05 -6.21
N ALA A 52 -9.77 -2.16 -6.68
CA ALA A 52 -8.35 -2.27 -7.06
C ALA A 52 -7.82 -1.26 -8.10
N LYS A 53 -8.68 -0.66 -8.94
CA LYS A 53 -8.29 0.36 -9.94
C LYS A 53 -8.70 1.78 -9.57
N ARG A 54 -9.30 1.98 -8.38
CA ARG A 54 -9.80 3.29 -7.96
C ARG A 54 -8.63 4.15 -7.49
N MET A 55 -8.63 5.42 -7.88
CA MET A 55 -7.70 6.40 -7.34
C MET A 55 -7.93 6.59 -5.84
N VAL A 56 -6.85 6.50 -5.07
CA VAL A 56 -6.82 6.79 -3.63
C VAL A 56 -5.85 7.94 -3.39
N ARG A 57 -6.23 8.88 -2.54
CA ARG A 57 -5.35 10.00 -2.12
C ARG A 57 -4.79 9.69 -0.74
N VAL A 58 -3.47 9.75 -0.61
CA VAL A 58 -2.76 9.61 0.65
C VAL A 58 -2.39 10.99 1.17
N ARG A 59 -2.55 11.23 2.47
CA ARG A 59 -2.10 12.45 3.15
C ARG A 59 -1.28 12.10 4.38
N HIS A 60 -0.48 13.03 4.86
CA HIS A 60 0.16 12.91 6.17
C HIS A 60 -0.90 12.79 7.28
N SER A 61 -0.58 12.00 8.33
CA SER A 61 -1.47 11.87 9.48
C SER A 61 -1.54 13.20 10.25
N MET A 62 -2.73 13.53 10.75
CA MET A 62 -2.94 14.73 11.57
C MET A 62 -2.49 14.49 13.02
N ASP A 63 -2.56 13.25 13.50
CA ASP A 63 -2.10 12.86 14.84
C ASP A 63 -0.63 12.46 14.80
N TYR A 64 0.26 13.45 14.81
CA TYR A 64 1.72 13.25 14.89
C TYR A 64 2.18 12.92 16.32
N ALA A 65 1.36 12.21 17.10
CA ALA A 65 1.65 11.93 18.49
C ALA A 65 2.74 10.84 18.61
N ARG A 66 4.01 11.27 18.66
CA ARG A 66 5.15 10.65 19.36
C ARG A 66 5.49 9.18 19.05
N ALA A 67 4.95 8.57 18.00
CA ALA A 67 5.40 7.24 17.60
C ALA A 67 6.80 7.37 17.00
N GLN A 68 7.80 6.72 17.61
CA GLN A 68 9.13 6.61 16.99
C GLN A 68 8.95 5.86 15.66
N ILE A 69 9.08 6.58 14.56
CA ILE A 69 8.97 6.02 13.21
C ILE A 69 10.24 5.22 12.95
N LYS A 70 10.26 3.98 13.43
CA LYS A 70 11.31 3.02 13.14
C LYS A 70 11.04 2.37 11.78
N GLU A 71 12.08 2.21 11.00
CA GLU A 71 12.00 1.46 9.76
C GLU A 71 11.56 0.01 10.05
N PRO A 72 10.47 -0.46 9.45
CA PRO A 72 10.02 -1.83 9.65
C PRO A 72 10.97 -2.80 8.95
N LYS A 73 11.42 -3.84 9.67
CA LYS A 73 12.19 -4.94 9.08
C LYS A 73 11.22 -5.91 8.40
N ILE A 74 11.16 -5.89 7.07
CA ILE A 74 10.36 -6.83 6.29
C ILE A 74 11.19 -8.09 6.03
N SER A 75 10.80 -9.22 6.63
CA SER A 75 11.47 -10.50 6.44
C SER A 75 11.02 -11.24 5.18
N TYR A 76 9.73 -11.16 4.85
CA TYR A 76 9.14 -11.94 3.77
C TYR A 76 7.96 -11.21 3.11
N ILE A 77 7.86 -11.32 1.79
CA ILE A 77 6.74 -10.83 0.98
C ILE A 77 6.15 -12.02 0.22
N SER A 78 4.85 -12.25 0.40
CA SER A 78 4.14 -13.35 -0.28
C SER A 78 3.93 -13.04 -1.76
N ARG A 79 4.26 -14.02 -2.63
CA ARG A 79 4.13 -13.92 -4.09
C ARG A 79 3.18 -14.97 -4.69
N GLN A 80 2.46 -15.69 -3.82
CA GLN A 80 1.53 -16.76 -4.19
C GLN A 80 0.10 -16.23 -4.25
#